data_AF-A0A2N2WPV5-F1
#
_entry.id   AF-A0A2N2WPV5-F1
#
_cell.length_a   1.000
_cell.length_b   1.000
_cell.length_c   1.000
_cell.angle_alpha   90.00
_cell.angle_beta   90.00
_cell.angle_gamma   90.00
#
_symmetry.space_group_name_H-M   'P 1'
#
loop_
_entity.id
_entity.type
_entity.pdbx_description
1 polymer ?
#
loop_
_entity_poly.entity_id
_entity_poly.type
_entity_poly.pdbx_seq_one_letter_code
_entity_poly.pdbx_strand_id
1 'polypeptide(L)'
;MSLGKIVLGTLAGLAVGAMLGVLFAPDKGSNTRKKISKKREEYAENLKEKFDEFVDAVSAKAEEFNETVEQEIEDVKGQVKEKFKAKA
;
A
#
# COMPACT_ATOMS: atom_id res chain seq x y z
N MET A 1 11.24 -16.97 4.55
CA MET A 1 11.12 -16.47 3.16
C MET A 1 11.34 -14.97 3.18
N SER A 2 12.16 -14.41 2.30
CA SER A 2 12.28 -12.94 2.24
C SER A 2 11.10 -12.34 1.48
N LEU A 3 10.39 -11.40 2.11
CA LEU A 3 9.26 -10.68 1.51
C LEU A 3 9.63 -10.02 0.17
N GLY A 4 10.85 -9.49 0.05
CA GLY A 4 11.32 -8.87 -1.20
C GLY A 4 11.31 -9.80 -2.42
N LYS A 5 11.58 -11.10 -2.24
CA LYS A 5 11.52 -12.07 -3.35
C LYS A 5 10.09 -12.40 -3.76
N ILE A 6 9.17 -12.43 -2.78
CA ILE A 6 7.74 -12.67 -3.04
C ILE A 6 7.13 -11.46 -3.77
N VAL A 7 7.42 -10.24 -3.32
CA VAL A 7 6.97 -9.02 -3.98
C VAL A 7 7.51 -8.93 -5.40
N LEU A 8 8.82 -9.18 -5.59
CA LEU A 8 9.43 -9.14 -6.92
C LEU A 8 8.87 -10.20 -7.87
N GLY A 9 8.67 -11.43 -7.39
CA GLY A 9 8.06 -12.50 -8.17
C GLY A 9 6.62 -12.19 -8.57
N THR A 10 5.85 -11.58 -7.67
CA THR A 10 4.46 -11.19 -7.94
C THR A 10 4.39 -10.07 -8.97
N LEU A 11 5.24 -9.04 -8.85
CA LEU A 11 5.33 -7.94 -9.82
C LEU A 11 5.72 -8.45 -11.21
N ALA A 12 6.72 -9.34 -11.28
CA ALA A 12 7.14 -9.96 -12.53
C ALA A 12 6.02 -10.79 -13.16
N GLY A 13 5.30 -11.58 -12.36
CA GLY A 13 4.15 -12.38 -12.83
C GLY A 13 3.02 -11.50 -13.36
N LEU A 14 2.68 -10.42 -12.67
CA LEU A 14 1.65 -9.46 -13.13
C LEU A 14 2.07 -8.75 -14.41
N ALA A 15 3.33 -8.33 -14.53
CA ALA A 15 3.83 -7.68 -15.75
C ALA A 15 3.72 -8.61 -16.97
N VAL A 16 4.20 -9.85 -16.84
CA VAL A 16 4.10 -10.86 -17.90
C VAL A 16 2.64 -11.18 -18.22
N GLY A 17 1.80 -11.36 -17.20
CA GLY A 17 0.38 -11.63 -17.37
C GLY A 17 -0.38 -10.49 -18.06
N ALA A 18 -0.08 -9.24 -17.72
CA ALA A 18 -0.68 -8.06 -18.35
C ALA A 18 -0.24 -7.92 -19.81
N MET A 19 1.04 -8.15 -20.11
CA MET A 19 1.54 -8.14 -21.49
C MET A 19 0.83 -9.19 -22.34
N LEU A 20 0.70 -10.42 -21.83
CA LEU A 20 -0.03 -11.48 -22.51
C LEU A 20 -1.52 -11.15 -22.64
N GLY A 21 -2.15 -10.64 -21.59
CA GLY A 21 -3.56 -10.23 -21.62
C GLY A 21 -3.85 -9.14 -22.66
N VAL A 22 -2.98 -8.14 -22.77
CA VAL A 22 -3.09 -7.08 -23.79
C VAL A 22 -2.84 -7.62 -25.20
N LEU A 23 -1.89 -8.55 -25.37
CA LEU A 23 -1.60 -9.16 -26.67
C LEU A 23 -2.74 -10.08 -27.15
N PHE A 24 -3.34 -10.86 -26.25
CA PHE A 24 -4.43 -11.79 -26.56
C PHE A 24 -5.78 -11.10 -26.72
N ALA A 25 -6.00 -9.93 -26.10
CA ALA A 25 -7.22 -9.13 -26.26
C ALA A 25 -6.93 -7.85 -27.09
N PRO A 26 -6.87 -7.94 -28.43
CA PRO A 26 -6.64 -6.78 -29.26
C PRO A 26 -7.89 -5.89 -29.31
N ASP A 27 -7.81 -4.74 -28.64
CA ASP A 27 -8.75 -3.64 -28.85
C ASP A 27 -8.38 -2.90 -30.16
N LYS A 28 -9.37 -2.34 -30.87
CA LYS A 28 -9.09 -1.64 -32.14
C LYS A 28 -8.16 -0.45 -31.86
N GLY A 29 -7.07 -0.32 -32.61
CA GLY A 29 -6.07 0.74 -32.40
C GLY A 29 -6.62 2.17 -32.43
N SER A 30 -7.71 2.43 -33.17
CA SER A 30 -8.43 3.72 -33.16
C SER A 30 -9.04 4.03 -31.79
N ASN A 31 -9.62 3.03 -31.12
CA ASN A 31 -10.17 3.16 -29.78
C ASN A 31 -9.06 3.35 -28.75
N THR A 32 -7.96 2.61 -28.86
CA THR A 32 -6.81 2.74 -27.96
C THR A 32 -6.21 4.15 -28.02
N ARG A 33 -6.01 4.69 -29.22
CA ARG A 33 -5.46 6.04 -29.40
C ARG A 33 -6.40 7.11 -28.82
N LYS A 34 -7.71 6.98 -29.06
CA LYS A 34 -8.74 7.88 -28.50
C LYS A 34 -8.81 7.79 -26.97
N LYS A 35 -8.77 6.57 -26.41
CA LYS A 35 -8.72 6.32 -24.96
C LYS A 35 -7.48 6.95 -24.36
N ILE A 36 -6.29 6.74 -24.93
CA ILE A 36 -5.03 7.31 -24.45
C ILE A 36 -5.06 8.84 -24.46
N SER A 37 -5.59 9.48 -25.51
CA SER A 37 -5.66 10.95 -25.57
C SER A 37 -6.63 11.54 -24.56
N LYS A 38 -7.80 10.93 -24.34
CA LYS A 38 -8.77 11.43 -23.35
C LYS A 38 -8.37 11.09 -21.91
N LYS A 39 -7.88 9.88 -21.68
CA LYS A 39 -7.67 9.34 -20.34
C LYS A 39 -6.33 9.73 -19.73
N ARG A 40 -5.36 10.25 -20.49
CA ARG A 40 -4.02 10.53 -19.92
C ARG A 40 -4.02 11.63 -18.86
N GLU A 41 -4.61 12.78 -19.14
CA GLU A 41 -4.73 13.86 -18.14
C GLU A 41 -5.65 13.44 -17.00
N GLU A 42 -6.84 12.92 -17.33
CA GLU A 42 -7.84 12.51 -16.34
C GLU A 42 -7.31 11.41 -15.39
N TYR A 43 -6.55 10.44 -15.88
CA TYR A 43 -5.93 9.44 -14.99
C TYR A 43 -4.81 10.03 -14.14
N ALA A 44 -3.98 10.91 -14.70
CA ALA A 44 -2.86 11.46 -13.93
C ALA A 44 -3.36 12.28 -12.74
N GLU A 45 -4.38 13.12 -12.94
CA GLU A 45 -4.98 13.92 -11.87
C GLU A 45 -5.72 13.05 -10.86
N ASN A 46 -6.63 12.17 -11.31
CA ASN A 46 -7.38 11.29 -10.40
C ASN A 46 -6.49 10.31 -9.64
N LEU A 47 -5.41 9.82 -10.25
CA LEU A 47 -4.48 8.91 -9.59
C LEU A 47 -3.68 9.65 -8.52
N LYS A 48 -3.23 10.87 -8.81
CA LYS A 48 -2.50 11.68 -7.84
C LYS A 48 -3.37 11.98 -6.62
N GLU A 49 -4.60 12.43 -6.85
CA GLU A 49 -5.54 12.76 -5.78
C GLU A 49 -5.87 11.53 -4.90
N LYS A 50 -6.16 10.39 -5.53
CA LYS A 50 -6.39 9.12 -4.80
C LYS A 50 -5.14 8.58 -4.11
N PHE A 51 -3.97 8.80 -4.68
CA PHE A 51 -2.71 8.36 -4.09
C PHE A 51 -2.39 9.19 -2.86
N ASP A 52 -2.54 10.52 -2.95
CA ASP A 52 -2.36 11.42 -1.82
C ASP A 52 -3.35 11.06 -0.69
N GLU A 53 -4.64 10.87 -1.01
CA GLU A 53 -5.65 10.42 -0.04
C GLU A 53 -5.30 9.05 0.59
N PHE A 54 -4.77 8.12 -0.20
CA PHE A 54 -4.34 6.81 0.30
C PHE A 54 -3.12 6.92 1.23
N VAL A 55 -2.13 7.73 0.87
CA VAL A 55 -0.93 7.97 1.68
C VAL A 55 -1.33 8.65 2.99
N ASP A 56 -2.21 9.63 2.95
CA ASP A 56 -2.72 10.31 4.15
C ASP A 56 -3.49 9.34 5.05
N ALA A 57 -4.38 8.51 4.48
CA ALA A 57 -5.12 7.51 5.24
C ALA A 57 -4.23 6.42 5.86
N VAL A 58 -3.18 6.00 5.16
CA VAL A 58 -2.18 5.04 5.68
C VAL A 58 -1.34 5.69 6.78
N SER A 59 -0.94 6.94 6.59
CA SER A 59 -0.12 7.67 7.58
C SER A 59 -0.90 7.91 8.87
N ALA A 60 -2.16 8.35 8.76
CA ALA A 60 -3.05 8.53 9.92
C ALA A 60 -3.26 7.21 10.70
N LYS A 61 -3.48 6.09 9.99
CA LYS A 61 -3.58 4.77 10.64
C LYS A 61 -2.27 4.29 11.25
N ALA A 62 -1.14 4.64 10.65
CA ALA A 62 0.17 4.29 11.19
C ALA A 62 0.48 5.09 12.46
N GLU A 63 0.11 6.37 12.52
CA GLU A 63 0.22 7.20 13.72
C GLU A 63 -0.70 6.69 14.85
N GLU A 64 -1.98 6.42 14.56
CA GLU A 64 -2.93 5.85 15.53
C GLU A 64 -2.43 4.51 16.10
N PHE A 65 -1.87 3.67 15.22
CA PHE A 65 -1.26 2.41 15.63
C PHE A 65 -0.04 2.60 16.51
N ASN A 66 0.84 3.56 16.19
CA ASN A 66 2.02 3.86 17.00
C ASN A 66 1.64 4.41 18.39
N GLU A 67 0.65 5.31 18.49
CA GLU A 67 0.18 5.82 19.78
C GLU A 67 -0.44 4.72 20.64
N THR A 68 -1.27 3.85 20.04
CA THR A 68 -1.87 2.70 20.75
C THR A 68 -0.79 1.75 21.28
N VAL A 69 0.24 1.50 20.47
CA VAL A 69 1.39 0.66 20.85
C VAL A 69 2.22 1.32 21.95
N GLU A 70 2.45 2.63 21.90
CA GLU A 70 3.18 3.34 22.97
C GLU A 70 2.41 3.31 24.29
N GLN A 71 1.08 3.50 24.27
CA GLN A 71 0.24 3.38 25.48
C GLN A 71 0.28 1.96 26.05
N GLU A 72 0.14 0.92 25.24
CA GLU A 72 0.24 -0.46 25.73
C GLU A 72 1.65 -0.77 26.27
N ILE A 73 2.70 -0.23 25.65
CA ILE A 73 4.07 -0.37 26.15
C ILE A 73 4.25 0.35 27.49
N GLU A 74 3.72 1.56 27.66
CA GLU A 74 3.78 2.27 28.93
C GLU A 74 2.99 1.57 30.04
N ASP A 75 1.78 1.08 29.76
CA ASP A 75 0.98 0.31 30.72
C ASP A 75 1.65 -1.00 31.11
N VAL A 76 2.21 -1.73 30.14
CA VAL A 76 3.01 -2.94 30.41
C VAL A 76 4.24 -2.59 31.23
N LYS A 77 4.94 -1.50 30.91
CA LYS A 77 6.14 -1.08 31.63
C LYS A 77 5.81 -0.63 33.05
N GLY A 78 4.68 0.04 33.26
CA GLY A 78 4.15 0.42 34.57
C GLY A 78 3.83 -0.81 35.43
N GLN A 79 3.06 -1.76 34.88
CA GLN A 79 2.72 -3.01 35.56
C GLN A 79 3.95 -3.88 35.86
N VAL A 80 4.91 -3.93 34.95
CA VAL A 80 6.19 -4.63 35.17
C VAL A 80 6.95 -3.96 36.31
N LYS A 81 7.10 -2.64 36.30
CA LYS A 81 7.84 -1.90 37.33
C LYS A 81 7.20 -2.05 38.72
N GLU A 82 5.86 -2.08 38.78
CA GLU A 82 5.11 -2.31 40.01
C GLU A 82 5.26 -3.75 40.51
N LYS A 83 5.14 -4.75 39.62
CA LYS A 83 5.36 -6.17 39.96
C LYS A 83 6.81 -6.48 40.38
N PHE A 84 7.79 -5.76 39.85
CA PHE A 84 9.19 -5.90 40.27
C PHE A 84 9.46 -5.24 41.63
N LYS A 85 8.81 -4.12 41.95
CA LYS A 85 8.93 -3.47 43.27
C LYS A 85 8.18 -4.19 44.38
N ALA A 86 7.06 -4.86 44.07
CA ALA A 86 6.30 -5.62 45.06
C ALA A 86 6.91 -6.99 45.39
N LYS A 87 7.94 -7.44 44.65
CA LYS A 87 8.59 -8.76 44.79
C LYS A 87 10.03 -8.68 45.33
N ALA A 88 10.54 -7.47 45.61
CA ALA A 88 11.82 -7.21 46.27
C ALA A 88 11.57 -6.66 47.68
#